data_AF-A0A3A8JE59-F1
#
_entry.id   AF-A0A3A8JE59-F1
#
_cell.length_a   1.000
_cell.length_b   1.000
_cell.length_c   1.000
_cell.angle_alpha   90.00
_cell.angle_beta   90.00
_cell.angle_gamma   90.00
#
_symmetry.space_group_name_H-M   'P 1'
#
loop_
_entity.id
_entity.type
_entity.pdbx_description
1 polymer ?
#
loop_
_entity_poly.entity_id
_entity_poly.type
_entity_poly.pdbx_seq_one_letter_code
_entity_poly.pdbx_strand_id
1 'polypeptide(L)'
;MKMTALLTCLLGLLAALPASASDSDSKDVFGQEVPIGQGRPTLVLYTNRGTQEELRKHAYQFIYEMRAEKPIVVVHVDLRDVPGLFKGMAQKKIRKGHDESISEMRELFRKKGEAPPPELESSLYMVADTKGEPHQSMGLKKGFEQVFARVLNTSGQELARGPFSESVRKLGQVMMAAR
;
A
#
# COMPACT_ATOMS: atom_id res chain seq x y z
N MET A 1 41.50 28.85 49.67
CA MET A 1 40.26 29.64 49.58
C MET A 1 40.06 30.13 48.16
N LYS A 2 38.79 30.20 47.75
CA LYS A 2 38.18 30.73 46.50
C LYS A 2 37.81 29.69 45.44
N MET A 3 36.49 29.43 45.45
CA MET A 3 35.66 28.80 44.42
C MET A 3 35.58 29.64 43.14
N THR A 4 35.23 28.96 42.03
CA THR A 4 34.37 29.29 40.87
C THR A 4 34.99 28.65 39.62
N ALA A 5 34.31 27.99 38.68
CA ALA A 5 32.91 27.66 38.40
C ALA A 5 32.94 26.42 37.46
N LEU A 6 32.14 25.38 37.70
CA LEU A 6 30.88 25.05 37.01
C LEU A 6 30.90 25.12 35.47
N LEU A 7 30.33 24.06 34.88
CA LEU A 7 29.68 23.95 33.56
C LEU A 7 30.47 23.27 32.43
N THR A 8 30.20 21.97 32.23
CA THR A 8 30.09 21.31 30.92
C THR A 8 29.41 19.95 31.10
N CYS A 9 28.12 19.98 31.43
CA CYS A 9 27.20 18.89 31.10
C CYS A 9 26.56 19.23 29.75
N LEU A 10 26.15 18.18 29.03
CA LEU A 10 25.53 18.17 27.69
C LEU A 10 26.49 18.24 26.50
N LEU A 11 26.98 17.07 26.09
CA LEU A 11 27.09 16.76 24.67
C LEU A 11 26.85 15.26 24.45
N GLY A 12 25.81 14.96 23.66
CA GLY A 12 25.84 13.79 22.81
C GLY A 12 25.16 12.52 23.30
N LEU A 13 24.05 12.60 24.05
CA LEU A 13 23.02 11.55 23.94
C LEU A 13 22.39 11.69 22.54
N LEU A 14 23.12 11.21 21.54
CA LEU A 14 22.55 10.78 20.26
C LEU A 14 21.63 9.62 20.61
N ALA A 15 20.40 9.97 20.95
CA ALA A 15 19.27 9.08 20.83
C ALA A 15 19.33 8.51 19.41
N ALA A 16 19.69 7.24 19.31
CA ALA A 16 19.35 6.43 18.15
C ALA A 16 17.82 6.40 18.09
N LEU A 17 17.25 7.46 17.52
CA LEU A 17 15.87 7.43 17.08
C LEU A 17 15.78 6.28 16.09
N PRO A 18 14.90 5.29 16.30
CA PRO A 18 14.62 4.35 15.25
C PRO A 18 14.16 5.18 14.05
N ALA A 19 14.83 4.99 12.92
CA ALA A 19 14.38 5.48 11.64
C ALA A 19 13.12 4.68 11.25
N SER A 20 12.03 4.92 11.97
CA SER A 20 10.69 4.53 11.53
C SER A 20 10.28 5.54 10.49
N ALA A 21 10.33 5.09 9.24
CA ALA A 21 9.94 5.87 8.09
C ALA A 21 8.49 6.37 8.22
N SER A 22 8.33 7.70 8.24
CA SER A 22 7.16 8.44 7.74
C SER A 22 5.79 8.14 8.39
N ASP A 23 5.62 8.55 9.65
CA ASP A 23 4.34 8.66 10.38
C ASP A 23 3.44 9.84 9.91
N SER A 24 3.16 9.99 8.61
CA SER A 24 2.13 10.94 8.19
C SER A 24 1.45 10.56 6.87
N ASP A 25 0.15 10.25 6.96
CA ASP A 25 -0.83 10.28 5.87
C ASP A 25 -0.92 9.07 4.91
N SER A 26 -0.94 7.84 5.44
CA SER A 26 -1.55 6.73 4.69
C SER A 26 -2.96 6.45 5.23
N LYS A 27 -3.84 7.45 5.18
CA LYS A 27 -5.28 7.20 5.32
C LYS A 27 -5.84 6.75 3.98
N ASP A 28 -6.73 5.77 4.01
CA ASP A 28 -7.46 5.36 2.82
C ASP A 28 -8.49 6.43 2.41
N VAL A 29 -9.18 6.19 1.30
CA VAL A 29 -10.20 7.11 0.79
C VAL A 29 -11.39 7.29 1.73
N PHE A 30 -11.59 6.43 2.73
CA PHE A 30 -12.61 6.55 3.76
C PHE A 30 -12.09 7.20 5.05
N GLY A 31 -10.79 7.52 5.12
CA GLY A 31 -10.15 8.12 6.29
C GLY A 31 -9.65 7.11 7.31
N GLN A 32 -9.65 5.81 6.99
CA GLN A 32 -9.14 4.74 7.84
C GLN A 32 -7.62 4.66 7.75
N GLU A 33 -6.97 4.34 8.87
CA GLU A 33 -5.53 4.06 8.87
C GLU A 33 -5.24 2.72 8.19
N VAL A 34 -4.21 2.69 7.35
CA VAL A 34 -3.78 1.47 6.67
C VAL A 34 -2.83 0.67 7.59
N PRO A 35 -3.16 -0.57 7.98
CA PRO A 35 -2.45 -1.31 9.02
C PRO A 35 -1.14 -2.00 8.55
N ILE A 36 -0.26 -1.26 7.89
CA ILE A 36 1.03 -1.79 7.42
C ILE A 36 1.92 -2.17 8.62
N GLY A 37 2.51 -3.37 8.59
CA GLY A 37 3.42 -3.84 9.63
C GLY A 37 2.72 -4.32 10.91
N GLN A 38 1.42 -4.58 10.85
CA GLN A 38 0.61 -5.04 11.99
C GLN A 38 0.32 -6.55 11.92
N GLY A 39 1.36 -7.36 11.72
CA GLY A 39 1.27 -8.83 11.84
C GLY A 39 0.67 -9.55 10.63
N ARG A 40 0.42 -8.86 9.52
CA ARG A 40 -0.03 -9.44 8.25
C ARG A 40 0.89 -9.01 7.11
N PRO A 41 1.22 -9.90 6.17
CA PRO A 41 1.97 -9.49 4.99
C PRO A 41 1.12 -8.53 4.14
N THR A 42 1.78 -7.62 3.43
CA THR A 42 1.09 -6.55 2.68
C THR A 42 1.47 -6.56 1.21
N LEU A 43 0.47 -6.59 0.33
CA LEU A 43 0.61 -6.27 -1.09
C LEU A 43 0.30 -4.80 -1.31
N VAL A 44 1.29 -4.02 -1.74
CA VAL A 44 1.11 -2.63 -2.14
C VAL A 44 1.10 -2.55 -3.66
N LEU A 45 0.06 -1.98 -4.25
CA LEU A 45 -0.13 -1.76 -5.68
C LEU A 45 -0.14 -0.26 -5.97
N TYR A 46 0.68 0.16 -6.91
CA TYR A 46 0.76 1.53 -7.40
C TYR A 46 0.09 1.58 -8.76
N THR A 47 -0.94 2.40 -8.88
CA THR A 47 -1.77 2.48 -10.08
C THR A 47 -2.10 3.93 -10.39
N ASN A 48 -2.50 4.20 -11.62
CA ASN A 48 -3.03 5.48 -12.07
C ASN A 48 -4.24 5.23 -12.99
N ARG A 49 -4.74 6.29 -13.64
CA ARG A 49 -5.90 6.18 -14.54
C ARG A 49 -5.66 5.20 -15.71
N GLY A 50 -4.45 5.18 -16.27
CA GLY A 50 -4.08 4.35 -17.41
C GLY A 50 -3.89 2.86 -17.07
N THR A 51 -3.60 2.53 -15.82
CA THR A 51 -3.29 1.16 -15.39
C THR A 51 -4.48 0.44 -14.73
N GLN A 52 -5.68 1.03 -14.76
CA GLN A 52 -6.87 0.46 -14.11
C GLN A 52 -7.28 -0.90 -14.69
N GLU A 53 -7.14 -1.09 -15.99
CA GLU A 53 -7.52 -2.36 -16.64
C GLU A 53 -6.57 -3.50 -16.27
N GLU A 54 -5.25 -3.23 -16.24
CA GLU A 54 -4.27 -4.21 -15.76
C GLU A 54 -4.55 -4.61 -14.31
N LEU A 55 -4.83 -3.63 -13.45
CA LEU A 55 -5.18 -3.87 -12.06
C LEU A 55 -6.37 -4.83 -11.94
N ARG A 56 -7.49 -4.51 -12.61
CA ARG A 56 -8.70 -5.36 -12.56
C ARG A 56 -8.45 -6.76 -13.11
N LYS A 57 -7.70 -6.90 -14.19
CA LYS A 57 -7.48 -8.19 -14.86
C LYS A 57 -6.58 -9.12 -14.07
N HIS A 58 -5.53 -8.60 -13.44
CA HIS A 58 -4.46 -9.42 -12.87
C HIS A 58 -4.46 -9.43 -11.34
N ALA A 59 -4.79 -8.31 -10.69
CA ALA A 59 -4.61 -8.20 -9.25
C ALA A 59 -5.59 -9.06 -8.47
N TYR A 60 -6.86 -9.17 -8.90
CA TYR A 60 -7.85 -9.98 -8.18
C TYR A 60 -7.55 -11.47 -8.19
N GLN A 61 -7.12 -11.99 -9.35
CA GLN A 61 -6.72 -13.38 -9.46
C GLN A 61 -5.52 -13.67 -8.54
N PHE A 62 -4.54 -12.78 -8.51
CA PHE A 62 -3.39 -12.88 -7.61
C PHE A 62 -3.81 -12.81 -6.13
N ILE A 63 -4.66 -11.86 -5.74
CA ILE A 63 -5.15 -11.72 -4.36
C ILE A 63 -5.89 -12.99 -3.94
N TYR A 64 -6.72 -13.55 -4.82
CA TYR A 64 -7.41 -14.82 -4.55
C TYR A 64 -6.42 -15.99 -4.42
N GLU A 65 -5.39 -16.09 -5.26
CA GLU A 65 -4.35 -17.11 -5.12
C GLU A 65 -3.62 -17.00 -3.78
N MET A 66 -3.37 -15.78 -3.32
CA MET A 66 -2.68 -15.49 -2.05
C MET A 66 -3.60 -15.47 -0.82
N ARG A 67 -4.89 -15.81 -0.96
CA ARG A 67 -5.90 -15.68 0.11
C ARG A 67 -5.54 -16.42 1.41
N ALA A 68 -4.80 -17.53 1.32
CA ALA A 68 -4.38 -18.30 2.49
C ALA A 68 -3.44 -17.53 3.42
N GLU A 69 -2.65 -16.60 2.87
CA GLU A 69 -1.75 -15.74 3.65
C GLU A 69 -2.46 -14.53 4.26
N LYS A 70 -3.75 -14.34 3.94
CA LYS A 70 -4.58 -13.23 4.41
C LYS A 70 -3.87 -11.87 4.28
N PRO A 71 -3.36 -11.50 3.08
CA PRO A 71 -2.60 -10.26 2.94
C PRO A 71 -3.48 -9.03 3.16
N ILE A 72 -2.88 -7.95 3.66
CA ILE A 72 -3.42 -6.60 3.50
C ILE A 72 -3.10 -6.15 2.07
N VAL A 73 -4.09 -5.61 1.36
CA VAL A 73 -3.92 -5.08 0.01
C VAL A 73 -4.09 -3.58 0.07
N VAL A 74 -3.06 -2.84 -0.34
CA VAL A 74 -3.06 -1.37 -0.38
C VAL A 74 -2.89 -0.93 -1.81
N VAL A 75 -3.87 -0.20 -2.34
CA VAL A 75 -3.82 0.34 -3.70
C VAL A 75 -3.61 1.84 -3.63
N HIS A 76 -2.40 2.31 -3.90
CA HIS A 76 -2.13 3.73 -4.10
C HIS A 76 -2.54 4.13 -5.52
N VAL A 77 -3.45 5.09 -5.62
CA VAL A 77 -3.93 5.66 -6.89
C VAL A 77 -3.30 7.03 -7.09
N ASP A 78 -2.42 7.15 -8.08
CA ASP A 78 -1.77 8.41 -8.45
C ASP A 78 -2.79 9.40 -9.02
N LEU A 79 -2.91 10.55 -8.36
CA LEU A 79 -3.75 11.67 -8.79
C LEU A 79 -2.95 12.87 -9.28
N ARG A 80 -1.63 12.74 -9.52
CA ARG A 80 -0.80 13.83 -10.08
C ARG A 80 -1.26 14.27 -11.47
N ASP A 81 -1.88 13.38 -12.23
CA ASP A 81 -2.50 13.66 -13.54
C ASP A 81 -3.87 14.35 -13.45
N VAL A 82 -4.48 14.39 -12.27
CA VAL A 82 -5.80 14.99 -12.08
C VAL A 82 -5.66 16.47 -11.73
N PRO A 83 -6.25 17.39 -12.50
CA PRO A 83 -6.22 18.81 -12.17
C PRO A 83 -6.87 19.07 -10.81
N GLY A 84 -6.35 20.06 -10.06
CA GLY A 84 -6.72 20.32 -8.67
C GLY A 84 -8.23 20.38 -8.42
N LEU A 85 -8.97 21.07 -9.28
CA LEU A 85 -10.43 21.24 -9.15
C LEU A 85 -11.21 19.92 -9.26
N PHE A 86 -10.63 18.88 -9.88
CA PHE A 86 -11.26 17.58 -10.08
C PHE A 86 -10.81 16.52 -9.05
N LYS A 87 -9.88 16.83 -8.14
CA LYS A 87 -9.36 15.84 -7.17
C LYS A 87 -10.45 15.28 -6.26
N GLY A 88 -11.40 16.10 -5.81
CA GLY A 88 -12.53 15.62 -5.00
C GLY A 88 -13.42 14.61 -5.74
N MET A 89 -13.66 14.85 -7.04
CA MET A 89 -14.39 13.90 -7.89
C MET A 89 -13.59 12.61 -8.10
N ALA A 90 -12.28 12.70 -8.31
CA ALA A 90 -11.41 11.54 -8.45
C ALA A 90 -11.40 10.68 -7.18
N GLN A 91 -11.31 11.29 -5.98
CA GLN A 91 -11.44 10.56 -4.71
C GLN A 91 -12.79 9.84 -4.58
N LYS A 92 -13.89 10.50 -4.98
CA LYS A 92 -15.22 9.87 -4.99
C LYS A 92 -15.28 8.66 -5.94
N LYS A 93 -14.60 8.76 -7.10
CA LYS A 93 -14.47 7.64 -8.04
C LYS A 93 -13.62 6.50 -7.48
N ILE A 94 -12.56 6.80 -6.72
CA ILE A 94 -11.75 5.77 -6.03
C ILE A 94 -12.59 5.06 -4.96
N ARG A 95 -13.39 5.79 -4.16
CA ARG A 95 -14.33 5.16 -3.20
C ARG A 95 -15.28 4.18 -3.90
N LYS A 96 -15.87 4.59 -5.01
CA LYS A 96 -16.71 3.69 -5.82
C LYS A 96 -15.91 2.48 -6.35
N GLY A 97 -14.67 2.72 -6.80
CA GLY A 97 -13.78 1.67 -7.25
C GLY A 97 -13.42 0.65 -6.16
N HIS A 98 -13.34 1.08 -4.90
CA HIS A 98 -13.18 0.20 -3.75
C HIS A 98 -14.39 -0.72 -3.60
N ASP A 99 -15.61 -0.17 -3.58
CA ASP A 99 -16.84 -0.97 -3.49
C ASP A 99 -16.96 -1.97 -4.65
N GLU A 100 -16.65 -1.52 -5.87
CA GLU A 100 -16.60 -2.36 -7.07
C GLU A 100 -15.59 -3.51 -6.92
N SER A 101 -14.38 -3.22 -6.41
CA SER A 101 -13.33 -4.22 -6.19
C SER A 101 -13.75 -5.27 -5.18
N ILE A 102 -14.39 -4.87 -4.07
CA ILE A 102 -14.93 -5.79 -3.06
C ILE A 102 -16.00 -6.69 -3.69
N SER A 103 -16.91 -6.11 -4.49
CA SER A 103 -17.95 -6.88 -5.18
C SER A 103 -17.37 -7.90 -6.17
N GLU A 104 -16.39 -7.48 -6.98
CA GLU A 104 -15.70 -8.35 -7.94
C GLU A 104 -14.97 -9.49 -7.25
N MET A 105 -14.28 -9.21 -6.12
CA MET A 105 -13.65 -10.25 -5.30
C MET A 105 -14.70 -11.23 -4.75
N ARG A 106 -15.82 -10.75 -4.21
CA ARG A 106 -16.92 -11.62 -3.73
C ARG A 106 -17.44 -12.54 -4.84
N GLU A 107 -17.61 -12.02 -6.05
CA GLU A 107 -18.03 -12.80 -7.20
C GLU A 107 -16.98 -13.84 -7.59
N LEU A 108 -15.70 -13.49 -7.57
CA LEU A 108 -14.60 -14.42 -7.84
C LEU A 108 -14.62 -15.60 -6.87
N PHE A 109 -14.74 -15.36 -5.56
CA PHE A 109 -14.88 -16.42 -4.55
C PHE A 109 -16.07 -17.34 -4.86
N ARG A 110 -17.25 -16.76 -5.15
CA ARG A 110 -18.45 -17.53 -5.50
C ARG A 110 -18.27 -18.36 -6.76
N LYS A 111 -17.65 -17.81 -7.81
CA LYS A 111 -17.33 -18.55 -9.05
C LYS A 111 -16.41 -19.74 -8.82
N LYS A 112 -15.58 -19.67 -7.77
CA LYS A 112 -14.69 -20.76 -7.35
C LYS A 112 -15.34 -21.72 -6.35
N GLY A 113 -16.61 -21.51 -6.01
CA GLY A 113 -17.34 -22.35 -5.04
C GLY A 113 -16.95 -22.09 -3.59
N GLU A 114 -16.29 -20.98 -3.29
CA GLU A 114 -15.87 -20.60 -1.95
C GLU A 114 -16.71 -19.43 -1.41
N ALA A 115 -16.89 -19.39 -0.09
CA ALA A 115 -17.45 -18.21 0.58
C ALA A 115 -16.37 -17.11 0.66
N PRO A 116 -16.70 -15.83 0.41
CA PRO A 116 -15.77 -14.73 0.66
C PRO A 116 -15.36 -14.70 2.14
N PRO A 117 -14.07 -14.42 2.46
CA PRO A 117 -13.61 -14.36 3.84
C PRO A 117 -14.26 -13.17 4.58
N PRO A 118 -14.56 -13.31 5.89
CA PRO A 118 -15.18 -12.23 6.67
C PRO A 118 -14.32 -10.97 6.72
N GLU A 119 -13.00 -11.11 6.63
CA GLU A 119 -12.03 -10.01 6.61
C GLU A 119 -11.83 -9.36 5.24
N LEU A 120 -12.57 -9.74 4.18
CA LEU A 120 -12.33 -9.24 2.82
C LEU A 120 -12.36 -7.71 2.74
N GLU A 121 -13.37 -7.09 3.37
CA GLU A 121 -13.53 -5.63 3.37
C GLU A 121 -12.41 -4.93 4.15
N SER A 122 -12.01 -5.50 5.29
CA SER A 122 -10.92 -4.98 6.14
C SER A 122 -9.52 -5.41 5.67
N SER A 123 -9.42 -5.92 4.45
CA SER A 123 -8.15 -6.33 3.84
C SER A 123 -7.82 -5.53 2.59
N LEU A 124 -8.71 -4.67 2.10
CA LEU A 124 -8.47 -3.83 0.92
C LEU A 124 -8.58 -2.35 1.30
N TYR A 125 -7.48 -1.64 1.09
CA TYR A 125 -7.36 -0.21 1.31
C TYR A 125 -7.02 0.47 0.00
N MET A 126 -7.75 1.54 -0.35
CA MET A 126 -7.41 2.38 -1.49
C MET A 126 -6.98 3.75 -1.00
N VAL A 127 -5.79 4.19 -1.39
CA VAL A 127 -5.20 5.47 -0.97
C VAL A 127 -5.13 6.39 -2.18
N ALA A 128 -5.74 7.57 -2.06
CA ALA A 128 -5.68 8.60 -3.09
C ALA A 128 -4.39 9.43 -2.94
N ASP A 129 -3.39 9.16 -3.77
CA ASP A 129 -2.11 9.86 -3.71
C ASP A 129 -2.16 11.18 -4.50
N THR A 130 -2.50 12.26 -3.80
CA THR A 130 -2.65 13.59 -4.40
C THR A 130 -1.35 14.34 -4.61
N LYS A 131 -0.27 13.94 -3.91
CA LYS A 131 1.06 14.56 -3.96
C LYS A 131 2.04 13.77 -4.81
N GLY A 132 1.82 12.45 -4.93
CA GLY A 132 2.66 11.52 -5.68
C GLY A 132 3.84 10.98 -4.89
N GLU A 133 3.94 11.26 -3.58
CA GLU A 133 5.10 10.89 -2.75
C GLU A 133 5.34 9.37 -2.73
N PRO A 134 4.33 8.52 -2.41
CA PRO A 134 4.42 7.08 -2.58
C PRO A 134 4.91 6.64 -3.96
N HIS A 135 4.39 7.21 -5.04
CA HIS A 135 4.78 6.84 -6.40
C HIS A 135 6.22 7.27 -6.75
N GLN A 136 6.62 8.47 -6.34
CA GLN A 136 7.96 9.02 -6.54
C GLN A 136 9.02 8.21 -5.78
N SER A 137 8.71 7.75 -4.56
CA SER A 137 9.61 6.90 -3.77
C SER A 137 9.95 5.58 -4.49
N MET A 138 9.06 5.13 -5.38
CA MET A 138 9.25 3.94 -6.22
C MET A 138 9.92 4.25 -7.56
N GLY A 139 10.32 5.51 -7.81
CA GLY A 139 10.86 5.96 -9.09
C GLY A 139 9.82 6.09 -10.21
N LEU A 140 8.52 6.05 -9.87
CA LEU A 140 7.44 6.09 -10.86
C LEU A 140 7.17 7.52 -11.34
N LYS A 141 7.39 7.74 -12.63
CA LYS A 141 7.01 8.96 -13.31
C LYS A 141 5.49 9.10 -13.35
N LYS A 142 5.02 10.33 -13.50
CA LYS A 142 3.61 10.63 -13.77
C LYS A 142 3.15 9.92 -15.06
N GLY A 143 1.96 9.33 -15.06
CA GLY A 143 1.42 8.59 -16.20
C GLY A 143 2.15 7.29 -16.56
N PHE A 144 2.78 6.61 -15.58
CA PHE A 144 3.45 5.33 -15.79
C PHE A 144 2.52 4.27 -16.40
N GLU A 145 3.07 3.35 -17.19
CA GLU A 145 2.28 2.53 -18.13
C GLU A 145 1.76 1.21 -17.54
N GLN A 146 2.33 0.75 -16.43
CA GLN A 146 2.02 -0.56 -15.84
C GLN A 146 1.83 -0.47 -14.33
N VAL A 147 0.96 -1.29 -13.76
CA VAL A 147 0.83 -1.43 -12.30
C VAL A 147 2.18 -1.84 -11.73
N PHE A 148 2.66 -1.10 -10.74
CA PHE A 148 3.85 -1.49 -9.99
C PHE A 148 3.42 -2.10 -8.67
N ALA A 149 4.14 -3.10 -8.19
CA ALA A 149 3.82 -3.79 -6.96
C ALA A 149 5.01 -3.86 -6.01
N ARG A 150 4.70 -3.93 -4.73
CA ARG A 150 5.64 -4.15 -3.64
C ARG A 150 5.02 -5.10 -2.62
N VAL A 151 5.79 -6.05 -2.13
CA VAL A 151 5.39 -6.96 -1.03
C VAL A 151 6.17 -6.59 0.21
N LEU A 152 5.44 -6.46 1.32
CA LEU A 152 5.98 -6.21 2.65
C LEU A 152 5.72 -7.42 3.55
N ASN A 153 6.64 -7.72 4.46
CA ASN A 153 6.44 -8.73 5.50
C ASN A 153 5.49 -8.24 6.62
N THR A 154 5.30 -9.07 7.63
CA THR A 154 4.46 -8.78 8.82
C THR A 154 4.91 -7.57 9.63
N SER A 155 6.19 -7.16 9.53
CA SER A 155 6.75 -5.97 10.18
C SER A 155 6.82 -4.74 9.27
N GLY A 156 6.31 -4.82 8.03
CA GLY A 156 6.32 -3.72 7.07
C GLY A 156 7.62 -3.57 6.27
N GLN A 157 8.57 -4.49 6.39
CA GLN A 157 9.82 -4.51 5.62
C GLN A 157 9.56 -4.99 4.19
N GLU A 158 10.12 -4.27 3.20
CA GLU A 158 10.04 -4.66 1.78
C GLU A 158 10.79 -5.97 1.50
N LEU A 159 10.10 -6.93 0.89
CA LEU A 159 10.65 -8.22 0.46
C LEU A 159 10.90 -8.28 -1.04
N ALA A 160 10.03 -7.69 -1.83
CA ALA A 160 10.18 -7.61 -3.28
C ALA A 160 9.36 -6.45 -3.86
N ARG A 161 9.77 -6.01 -5.05
CA ARG A 161 9.04 -5.04 -5.86
C ARG A 161 9.28 -5.27 -7.35
N GLY A 162 8.41 -4.73 -8.19
CA GLY A 162 8.55 -4.75 -9.65
C GLY A 162 7.25 -4.43 -10.38
N PRO A 163 7.28 -4.33 -11.73
CA PRO A 163 6.08 -4.31 -12.54
C PRO A 163 5.24 -5.55 -12.25
N PHE A 164 3.95 -5.36 -11.98
CA PHE A 164 3.10 -6.37 -11.38
C PHE A 164 2.96 -7.59 -12.29
N SER A 165 2.55 -7.38 -13.54
CA SER A 165 2.36 -8.43 -14.55
C SER A 165 3.63 -9.24 -14.83
N GLU A 166 4.80 -8.60 -14.78
CA GLU A 166 6.10 -9.27 -15.01
C GLU A 166 6.60 -10.02 -13.76
N SER A 167 6.16 -9.57 -12.57
CA SER A 167 6.70 -10.05 -11.29
C SER A 167 5.76 -10.97 -10.52
N VAL A 168 4.54 -11.26 -11.03
CA VAL A 168 3.48 -12.03 -10.33
C VAL A 168 4.03 -13.26 -9.61
N ARG A 169 4.80 -14.11 -10.30
CA ARG A 169 5.35 -15.33 -9.72
C ARG A 169 6.28 -15.05 -8.54
N LYS A 170 7.21 -14.10 -8.69
CA LYS A 170 8.16 -13.72 -7.65
C LYS A 170 7.44 -13.11 -6.45
N LEU A 171 6.49 -12.20 -6.71
CA LEU A 171 5.68 -11.55 -5.68
C LEU A 171 4.88 -12.57 -4.87
N GLY A 172 4.28 -13.57 -5.54
CA GLY A 172 3.56 -14.65 -4.86
C GLY A 172 4.47 -15.52 -3.99
N GLN A 173 5.66 -15.88 -4.50
CA GLN A 173 6.64 -16.66 -3.73
C GLN A 173 7.08 -15.94 -2.45
N VAL A 174 7.40 -14.65 -2.54
CA VAL A 174 7.81 -13.90 -1.34
C VAL A 174 6.63 -13.67 -0.39
N MET A 175 5.41 -13.49 -0.90
CA MET A 175 4.20 -13.34 -0.08
C MET A 175 3.95 -14.57 0.79
N MET A 176 4.09 -15.78 0.23
CA MET A 176 3.94 -17.03 0.97
C MET A 176 5.03 -17.23 2.04
N ALA A 177 6.19 -16.57 1.88
CA ALA A 177 7.29 -16.61 2.83
C ALA A 177 7.28 -15.42 3.82
N ALA A 178 6.31 -14.51 3.73
CA ALA A 178 6.33 -13.19 4.36
C ALA A 178 5.91 -13.17 5.84
N ARG A 179 6.21 -14.23 6.60
CA ARG A 179 5.80 -14.40 8.00
C ARG A 179 6.76 -13.72 8.98
#